data_AF-A0AAF0YG64-F1
#
_entry.id   AF-A0AAF0YG64-F1
#
_cell.length_a   1.000
_cell.length_b   1.000
_cell.length_c   1.000
_cell.angle_alpha   90.00
_cell.angle_beta   90.00
_cell.angle_gamma   90.00
#
_symmetry.space_group_name_H-M   'P 1'
#
loop_
_entity.id
_entity.type
_entity.pdbx_description
1 polymer ?
#
loop_
_entity_poly.entity_id
_entity_poly.type
_entity_poly.pdbx_seq_one_letter_code
_entity_poly.pdbx_strand_id
1 'polypeptide(L)'
;MPPERSGTPRRSEPSEAVSTNATPAPSSPTPTAPKAAKRGRQSLPPLVLAEGGARRGGKGGGGPRRSLPPAPSPLNPRAGRRLSLPSSSASPHPSQHRASNKIPLHPDFDAVGDVVLVCSDGEQMVGFKVHSVALRTVCDAFAALGTPAYRPPKGQVFLDEPADDVHAFLRFLTTEPDKLTLSLLQCIAINRLLKQFSAKLYLRTPLAGYVYLNAANLVAGLGTQPAKAHLVRMLGFAADIRSAELWHWFIFNIRFVWPQDAIHPNHLSDEDIRTMGVSAYGVLTFLALGWSRLDECNVGRDPTGLFFVMRTAAHGQQIFTDTNL
;
A
#
# COMPACT_ATOMS: atom_id res chain seq x y z
N MET A 1 -3.49 -38.08 -67.95
CA MET A 1 -3.36 -39.45 -67.40
C MET A 1 -3.27 -39.35 -65.88
N PRO A 2 -4.15 -40.05 -65.14
CA PRO A 2 -4.20 -40.12 -63.67
C PRO A 2 -3.37 -41.35 -63.17
N PRO A 3 -3.45 -41.89 -61.92
CA PRO A 3 -4.23 -41.51 -60.72
C PRO A 3 -3.51 -41.60 -59.33
N GLU A 4 -4.20 -41.05 -58.32
CA GLU A 4 -4.51 -41.54 -56.94
C GLU A 4 -3.59 -42.46 -56.11
N ARG A 5 -3.51 -42.15 -54.80
CA ARG A 5 -3.72 -43.02 -53.60
C ARG A 5 -3.54 -42.17 -52.33
N SER A 6 -4.53 -41.81 -51.51
CA SER A 6 -5.39 -42.58 -50.59
C SER A 6 -4.64 -43.34 -49.48
N GLY A 7 -4.83 -42.96 -48.21
CA GLY A 7 -4.47 -43.79 -47.06
C GLY A 7 -4.43 -43.07 -45.69
N THR A 8 -5.58 -42.93 -45.02
CA THR A 8 -5.72 -43.04 -43.55
C THR A 8 -6.38 -44.40 -43.25
N PRO A 9 -6.59 -44.86 -41.99
CA PRO A 9 -5.94 -44.60 -40.69
C PRO A 9 -5.47 -45.93 -40.03
N ARG A 10 -4.71 -45.88 -38.91
CA ARG A 10 -4.67 -47.05 -38.01
C ARG A 10 -4.63 -46.68 -36.53
N ARG A 11 -5.73 -47.05 -35.89
CA ARG A 11 -6.05 -47.14 -34.48
C ARG A 11 -5.40 -48.41 -33.91
N SER A 12 -4.77 -48.30 -32.75
CA SER A 12 -4.51 -49.44 -31.86
C SER A 12 -4.15 -48.95 -30.45
N GLU A 13 -5.18 -48.79 -29.62
CA GLU A 13 -5.19 -49.34 -28.24
C GLU A 13 -5.56 -50.84 -28.35
N PRO A 14 -5.58 -51.69 -27.29
CA PRO A 14 -5.36 -51.46 -25.84
C PRO A 14 -4.45 -52.53 -25.16
N SER A 15 -4.19 -52.34 -23.86
CA SER A 15 -4.02 -53.38 -22.81
C SER A 15 -3.61 -52.63 -21.53
N GLU A 16 -4.48 -52.38 -20.53
CA GLU A 16 -4.97 -53.33 -19.50
C GLU A 16 -3.85 -54.29 -19.01
N ALA A 17 -3.53 -54.45 -17.73
CA ALA A 17 -4.34 -54.33 -16.53
C ALA A 17 -3.47 -54.37 -15.24
N VAL A 18 -4.09 -54.03 -14.09
CA VAL A 18 -3.93 -54.70 -12.76
C VAL A 18 -2.64 -54.38 -11.98
N SER A 19 -2.61 -54.08 -10.67
CA SER A 19 -3.61 -53.97 -9.61
C SER A 19 -2.96 -53.39 -8.35
N THR A 20 -3.79 -52.73 -7.54
CA THR A 20 -3.84 -52.74 -6.06
C THR A 20 -2.56 -52.51 -5.24
N ASN A 21 -2.56 -51.45 -4.44
CA ASN A 21 -2.67 -51.63 -2.99
C ASN A 21 -3.26 -50.40 -2.30
N ALA A 22 -4.40 -50.65 -1.65
CA ALA A 22 -5.06 -49.74 -0.75
C ALA A 22 -4.44 -49.89 0.65
N THR A 23 -4.13 -48.77 1.29
CA THR A 23 -3.82 -48.71 2.72
C THR A 23 -4.80 -47.71 3.36
N PRO A 24 -5.45 -48.05 4.48
CA PRO A 24 -6.55 -47.27 5.03
C PRO A 24 -6.07 -45.97 5.68
N ALA A 25 -6.84 -44.90 5.48
CA ALA A 25 -6.67 -43.64 6.20
C ALA A 25 -7.23 -43.76 7.63
N PRO A 26 -6.55 -43.21 8.65
CA PRO A 26 -7.08 -43.14 10.01
C PRO A 26 -8.27 -42.18 10.08
N SER A 27 -9.35 -42.67 10.68
CA SER A 27 -10.58 -41.94 10.98
C SER A 27 -10.31 -40.77 11.94
N SER A 28 -10.49 -39.55 11.43
CA SER A 28 -10.46 -38.32 12.24
C SER A 28 -11.75 -38.16 13.06
N PRO A 29 -11.67 -37.76 14.33
CA PRO A 29 -12.83 -37.63 15.21
C PRO A 29 -13.69 -36.41 14.85
N THR A 30 -15.00 -36.65 14.89
CA THR A 30 -16.11 -35.70 14.79
C THR A 30 -15.94 -34.53 15.79
N PRO A 31 -15.97 -33.26 15.35
CA PRO A 31 -15.99 -32.14 16.28
C PRO A 31 -17.38 -32.02 16.92
N THR A 32 -17.45 -32.35 18.20
CA THR A 32 -18.58 -32.05 19.09
C THR A 32 -18.85 -30.55 19.14
N ALA A 33 -20.07 -30.15 18.78
CA ALA A 33 -20.54 -28.76 18.89
C ALA A 33 -20.49 -28.28 20.36
N PRO A 34 -19.95 -27.10 20.66
CA PRO A 34 -20.04 -26.54 21.99
C PRO A 34 -21.48 -26.09 22.29
N LYS A 35 -22.00 -26.56 23.43
CA LYS A 35 -23.28 -26.16 24.03
C LYS A 35 -23.40 -24.64 24.08
N ALA A 36 -24.47 -24.11 23.48
CA ALA A 36 -24.89 -22.73 23.60
C ALA A 36 -25.20 -22.40 25.08
N ALA A 37 -24.36 -21.58 25.70
CA ALA A 37 -24.66 -20.95 26.96
C ALA A 37 -25.72 -19.86 26.73
N LYS A 38 -26.92 -20.06 27.29
CA LYS A 38 -27.94 -19.02 27.46
C LYS A 38 -27.32 -17.82 28.19
N ARG A 39 -27.00 -16.75 27.47
CA ARG A 39 -26.80 -15.42 28.06
C ARG A 39 -28.08 -14.59 27.86
N GLY A 40 -28.59 -14.10 28.98
CA GLY A 40 -29.84 -13.37 29.06
C GLY A 40 -29.84 -12.10 28.22
N ARG A 41 -30.98 -11.85 27.59
CA ARG A 41 -31.35 -10.54 27.05
C ARG A 41 -31.32 -9.52 28.20
N GLN A 42 -30.34 -8.63 28.19
CA GLN A 42 -30.48 -7.35 28.87
C GLN A 42 -30.98 -6.34 27.85
N SER A 43 -32.19 -5.84 28.11
CA SER A 43 -32.86 -4.75 27.43
C SER A 43 -32.03 -3.47 27.49
N LEU A 44 -31.81 -2.85 26.33
CA LEU A 44 -31.32 -1.48 26.24
C LEU A 44 -32.40 -0.51 26.77
N PRO A 45 -32.05 0.52 27.56
CA PRO A 45 -32.97 1.60 27.90
C PRO A 45 -33.13 2.58 26.71
N PRO A 46 -34.30 3.24 26.58
CA PRO A 46 -34.61 4.10 25.44
C PRO A 46 -33.88 5.47 25.51
N LEU A 47 -33.46 5.95 24.34
CA LEU A 47 -33.04 7.34 24.13
C LEU A 47 -34.21 8.29 24.42
N VAL A 48 -34.02 9.17 25.39
CA VAL A 48 -34.88 10.34 25.63
C VAL A 48 -34.39 11.47 24.73
N LEU A 49 -35.22 11.84 23.74
CA LEU A 49 -35.15 13.14 23.10
C LEU A 49 -35.59 14.21 24.11
N ALA A 50 -34.74 15.20 24.34
CA ALA A 50 -35.15 16.45 24.96
C ALA A 50 -34.98 17.58 23.94
N GLU A 51 -36.08 17.98 23.33
CA GLU A 51 -36.26 19.30 22.76
C GLU A 51 -36.50 20.32 23.89
N GLY A 52 -36.06 21.56 23.66
CA GLY A 52 -36.75 22.74 24.16
C GLY A 52 -35.95 23.66 25.09
N GLY A 53 -36.02 24.95 24.78
CA GLY A 53 -36.13 25.96 25.83
C GLY A 53 -35.12 27.09 25.80
N ALA A 54 -35.47 28.16 25.11
CA ALA A 54 -34.81 29.45 25.15
C ALA A 54 -35.00 30.20 26.49
N ARG A 55 -34.03 31.06 26.84
CA ARG A 55 -34.16 32.51 27.14
C ARG A 55 -33.32 33.01 28.34
N ARG A 56 -32.68 34.17 28.09
CA ARG A 56 -32.28 35.26 29.02
C ARG A 56 -31.25 34.88 30.10
N GLY A 57 -30.30 35.70 30.51
CA GLY A 57 -29.97 37.10 30.28
C GLY A 57 -29.01 37.46 31.42
N GLY A 58 -27.90 38.15 31.15
CA GLY A 58 -26.91 38.44 32.19
C GLY A 58 -25.91 39.49 31.76
N LYS A 59 -26.17 40.73 32.17
CA LYS A 59 -25.20 41.83 32.22
C LYS A 59 -24.13 41.51 33.27
N GLY A 60 -22.88 41.88 32.99
CA GLY A 60 -21.93 42.25 34.05
C GLY A 60 -20.49 41.90 33.74
N GLY A 61 -19.59 42.88 33.93
CA GLY A 61 -18.18 42.61 34.18
C GLY A 61 -17.21 43.15 33.14
N GLY A 62 -16.99 44.47 33.15
CA GLY A 62 -15.79 45.06 32.55
C GLY A 62 -14.54 44.61 33.31
N GLY A 63 -13.56 44.09 32.57
CA GLY A 63 -12.23 43.74 33.05
C GLY A 63 -11.17 44.17 32.03
N PRO A 64 -9.96 44.54 32.47
CA PRO A 64 -8.99 45.29 31.67
C PRO A 64 -8.35 44.43 30.58
N ARG A 65 -8.28 45.00 29.37
CA ARG A 65 -7.59 44.44 28.19
C ARG A 65 -6.09 44.30 28.48
N ARG A 66 -5.64 43.07 28.75
CA ARG A 66 -4.24 42.69 28.54
C ARG A 66 -4.02 42.45 27.05
N SER A 67 -3.07 43.17 26.48
CA SER A 67 -2.56 43.01 25.13
C SER A 67 -2.01 41.60 24.93
N LEU A 68 -2.58 40.87 23.98
CA LEU A 68 -2.01 39.63 23.46
C LEU A 68 -0.83 39.96 22.53
N PRO A 69 0.26 39.18 22.54
CA PRO A 69 1.31 39.29 21.53
C PRO A 69 0.77 38.89 20.14
N PRO A 70 1.33 39.44 19.05
CA PRO A 70 0.89 39.14 17.70
C PRO A 70 1.12 37.66 17.34
N ALA A 71 0.14 37.10 16.63
CA ALA A 71 0.21 35.75 16.11
C ALA A 71 1.41 35.59 15.14
N PRO A 72 2.16 34.48 15.20
CA PRO A 72 3.18 34.18 14.21
C PRO A 72 2.51 33.95 12.85
N SER A 73 3.06 34.58 11.81
CA SER A 73 2.61 34.44 10.43
C SER A 73 2.63 32.97 10.00
N PRO A 74 1.64 32.51 9.19
CA PRO A 74 1.63 31.15 8.69
C PRO A 74 2.83 30.92 7.76
N LEU A 75 3.71 30.00 8.18
CA LEU A 75 4.74 29.40 7.35
C LEU A 75 4.08 28.76 6.13
N ASN A 76 4.48 29.26 4.97
CA ASN A 76 4.03 28.86 3.64
C ASN A 76 4.67 27.50 3.27
N PRO A 77 3.95 26.36 3.21
CA PRO A 77 4.55 25.09 2.83
C PRO A 77 4.37 24.90 1.33
N ARG A 78 5.13 25.66 0.53
CA ARG A 78 5.18 25.45 -0.93
C ARG A 78 6.62 25.44 -1.41
N ALA A 79 7.44 24.58 -0.83
CA ALA A 79 8.67 24.10 -1.43
C ALA A 79 8.40 22.72 -2.04
N GLY A 80 7.80 22.71 -3.23
CA GLY A 80 7.78 21.53 -4.08
C GLY A 80 9.23 21.11 -4.35
N ARG A 81 9.55 19.87 -4.02
CA ARG A 81 10.82 19.22 -4.34
C ARG A 81 10.94 19.21 -5.87
N ARG A 82 11.64 20.21 -6.42
CA ARG A 82 12.00 20.29 -7.83
C ARG A 82 12.73 19.01 -8.19
N LEU A 83 12.35 18.38 -9.31
CA LEU A 83 13.19 17.41 -9.98
C LEU A 83 14.59 18.02 -10.11
N SER A 84 15.56 17.43 -9.42
CA SER A 84 16.96 17.86 -9.45
C SER A 84 17.45 17.71 -10.88
N LEU A 85 17.61 18.82 -11.60
CA LEU A 85 18.44 18.84 -12.79
C LEU A 85 19.89 18.56 -12.34
N PRO A 86 20.65 17.71 -13.05
CA PRO A 86 21.99 17.32 -12.60
C PRO A 86 22.91 18.54 -12.58
N SER A 87 23.38 18.89 -11.38
CA SER A 87 24.48 19.82 -11.16
C SER A 87 25.76 19.16 -11.63
N SER A 88 26.34 19.69 -12.70
CA SER A 88 27.61 19.24 -13.27
C SER A 88 28.75 19.49 -12.29
N SER A 89 29.19 18.45 -11.57
CA SER A 89 30.53 18.38 -10.99
C SER A 89 31.25 17.19 -11.62
N ALA A 90 32.21 17.53 -12.48
CA ALA A 90 32.96 16.59 -13.29
C ALA A 90 33.90 15.73 -12.44
N SER A 91 33.79 14.41 -12.60
CA SER A 91 34.89 13.45 -12.43
C SER A 91 35.00 12.65 -13.73
N PRO A 92 36.22 12.34 -14.20
CA PRO A 92 36.45 11.92 -15.58
C PRO A 92 36.02 10.47 -15.79
N HIS A 93 34.97 10.27 -16.60
CA HIS A 93 34.68 8.96 -17.17
C HIS A 93 35.74 8.61 -18.22
N PRO A 94 36.30 7.38 -18.21
CA PRO A 94 37.15 6.92 -19.29
C PRO A 94 36.31 6.81 -20.57
N SER A 95 36.74 7.57 -21.57
CA SER A 95 36.24 7.59 -22.93
C SER A 95 36.51 6.25 -23.61
N GLN A 96 35.57 5.31 -23.45
CA GLN A 96 35.44 4.18 -24.36
C GLN A 96 34.35 4.50 -25.39
N HIS A 97 34.74 4.38 -26.66
CA HIS A 97 33.89 4.37 -27.84
C HIS A 97 32.64 3.50 -27.62
N ARG A 98 31.53 4.12 -27.20
CA ARG A 98 30.24 3.42 -27.06
C ARG A 98 29.65 3.25 -28.45
N ALA A 99 29.64 2.01 -28.93
CA ALA A 99 28.56 1.51 -29.77
C ALA A 99 27.24 2.06 -29.25
N SER A 100 26.29 2.40 -30.12
CA SER A 100 24.98 2.93 -29.71
C SER A 100 24.31 1.90 -28.78
N ASN A 101 24.53 2.02 -27.47
CA ASN A 101 23.98 1.12 -26.46
C ASN A 101 22.48 1.34 -26.47
N LYS A 102 21.78 0.49 -27.23
CA LYS A 102 20.32 0.41 -27.20
C LYS A 102 19.96 -0.12 -25.82
N ILE A 103 19.29 0.72 -25.04
CA ILE A 103 18.74 0.32 -23.74
C ILE A 103 17.67 -0.76 -24.04
N PRO A 104 17.73 -1.95 -23.41
CA PRO A 104 16.71 -2.98 -23.60
C PRO A 104 15.36 -2.45 -23.11
N LEU A 105 14.31 -2.69 -23.89
CA LEU A 105 12.95 -2.34 -23.50
C LEU A 105 12.29 -3.49 -22.75
N HIS A 106 11.50 -3.15 -21.74
CA HIS A 106 10.69 -4.11 -21.02
C HIS A 106 9.61 -4.71 -21.95
N PRO A 107 9.39 -6.04 -21.96
CA PRO A 107 8.48 -6.69 -22.91
C PRO A 107 7.04 -6.19 -22.84
N ASP A 108 6.55 -5.86 -21.64
CA ASP A 108 5.20 -5.32 -21.46
C ASP A 108 5.06 -3.86 -21.95
N PHE A 109 6.18 -3.18 -22.24
CA PHE A 109 6.24 -1.75 -22.58
C PHE A 109 7.25 -1.48 -23.71
N ASP A 110 7.28 -2.32 -24.76
CA ASP A 110 8.22 -2.18 -25.89
C ASP A 110 7.56 -1.65 -27.18
N ALA A 111 6.25 -1.82 -27.33
CA ALA A 111 5.55 -1.59 -28.59
C ALA A 111 5.23 -0.10 -28.84
N VAL A 112 4.52 0.55 -27.92
CA VAL A 112 3.85 1.84 -28.17
C VAL A 112 4.24 2.91 -27.14
N GLY A 113 4.60 4.10 -27.62
CA GLY A 113 4.92 5.26 -26.78
C GLY A 113 5.84 6.26 -27.48
N ASP A 114 5.83 7.50 -26.99
CA ASP A 114 6.62 8.63 -27.48
C ASP A 114 7.74 9.05 -26.52
N VAL A 115 7.78 8.46 -25.33
CA VAL A 115 8.85 8.64 -24.34
C VAL A 115 9.29 7.29 -23.77
N VAL A 116 10.55 7.17 -23.39
CA VAL A 116 11.11 6.00 -22.71
C VAL A 116 11.53 6.40 -21.30
N LEU A 117 10.90 5.80 -20.28
CA LEU A 117 11.37 5.90 -18.90
C LEU A 117 12.51 4.91 -18.71
N VAL A 118 13.67 5.36 -18.26
CA VAL A 118 14.86 4.52 -18.07
C VAL A 118 15.13 4.38 -16.59
N CYS A 119 15.14 3.15 -16.10
CA CYS A 119 15.24 2.80 -14.69
C CYS A 119 16.41 1.81 -14.48
N SER A 120 16.91 1.70 -13.26
CA SER A 120 17.92 0.68 -12.92
C SER A 120 17.25 -0.67 -12.61
N ASP A 121 17.87 -1.74 -13.07
CA ASP A 121 17.58 -3.13 -12.72
C ASP A 121 18.89 -3.81 -12.32
N GLY A 122 19.24 -3.66 -11.03
CA GLY A 122 20.58 -4.01 -10.54
C GLY A 122 21.66 -3.17 -11.23
N GLU A 123 22.55 -3.84 -11.96
CA GLU A 123 23.62 -3.21 -12.74
C GLU A 123 23.19 -2.80 -14.16
N GLN A 124 22.00 -3.22 -14.59
CA GLN A 124 21.49 -2.98 -15.94
C GLN A 124 20.52 -1.80 -15.94
N MET A 125 20.28 -1.22 -17.12
CA MET A 125 19.25 -0.21 -17.33
C MET A 125 18.15 -0.80 -18.18
N VAL A 126 16.90 -0.58 -17.79
CA VAL A 126 15.71 -1.06 -18.50
C VAL A 126 14.86 0.14 -18.91
N GLY A 127 14.37 0.12 -20.14
CA GLY A 127 13.49 1.15 -20.70
C GLY A 127 12.03 0.73 -20.72
N PHE A 128 11.13 1.63 -20.36
CA PHE A 128 9.68 1.47 -20.47
C PHE A 128 9.15 2.50 -21.48
N LYS A 129 8.72 2.04 -22.65
CA LYS A 129 8.13 2.89 -23.68
C LYS A 129 6.68 3.17 -23.32
N VAL A 130 6.34 4.45 -23.18
CA VAL A 130 5.03 4.89 -22.67
C VAL A 130 4.55 6.14 -23.41
N HIS A 131 3.25 6.44 -23.29
CA HIS A 131 2.68 7.68 -23.80
C HIS A 131 2.86 8.81 -22.78
N SER A 132 3.58 9.87 -23.16
CA SER A 132 3.80 11.07 -22.36
C SER A 132 2.47 11.73 -21.95
N VAL A 133 1.46 11.67 -22.83
CA VAL A 133 0.11 12.18 -22.60
C VAL A 133 -0.59 11.43 -21.45
N ALA A 134 -0.42 10.12 -21.35
CA ALA A 134 -0.99 9.35 -20.26
C ALA A 134 -0.37 9.78 -18.92
N LEU A 135 0.96 9.81 -18.84
CA LEU A 135 1.70 10.20 -17.64
C LEU A 135 1.39 11.62 -17.17
N ARG A 136 1.41 12.62 -18.06
CA ARG A 136 1.15 14.02 -17.68
C ARG A 136 -0.29 14.24 -17.18
N THR A 137 -1.23 13.40 -17.60
CA THR A 137 -2.64 13.50 -17.19
C THR A 137 -2.82 13.05 -15.75
N VAL A 138 -2.02 12.07 -15.33
CA VAL A 138 -2.14 11.45 -14.01
C VAL A 138 -1.10 11.93 -13.00
N CYS A 139 0.03 12.49 -13.43
CA CYS A 139 1.18 12.85 -12.61
C CYS A 139 1.72 14.23 -12.94
N ASP A 140 1.69 15.13 -11.96
CA ASP A 140 2.14 16.52 -12.15
C ASP A 140 3.65 16.63 -12.33
N ALA A 141 4.44 15.68 -11.81
CA ALA A 141 5.88 15.63 -12.07
C ALA A 141 6.23 15.49 -13.57
N PHE A 142 5.29 14.95 -14.36
CA PHE A 142 5.46 14.73 -15.79
C PHE A 142 4.71 15.76 -16.64
N ALA A 143 4.16 16.84 -16.05
CA ALA A 143 3.35 17.83 -16.76
C ALA A 143 4.06 18.48 -17.95
N ALA A 144 5.39 18.64 -17.88
CA ALA A 144 6.19 19.23 -18.95
C ALA A 144 6.55 18.24 -20.08
N LEU A 145 6.35 16.93 -19.90
CA LEU A 145 6.71 15.92 -20.90
C LEU A 145 5.93 16.13 -22.20
N GLY A 146 6.66 16.14 -23.32
CA GLY A 146 6.09 16.30 -24.66
C GLY A 146 5.64 17.74 -24.98
N THR A 147 5.83 18.69 -24.07
CA THR A 147 5.59 20.10 -24.36
C THR A 147 6.75 20.69 -25.18
N PRO A 148 6.53 21.76 -25.97
CA PRO A 148 7.62 22.46 -26.64
C PRO A 148 8.71 22.95 -25.69
N ALA A 149 8.32 23.22 -24.43
CA ALA A 149 9.22 23.70 -23.38
C ALA A 149 10.17 22.61 -22.84
N TYR A 150 9.82 21.33 -22.99
CA TYR A 150 10.64 20.23 -22.50
C TYR A 150 10.53 18.99 -23.38
N ARG A 151 11.58 18.76 -24.17
CA ARG A 151 11.81 17.50 -24.90
C ARG A 151 12.99 16.77 -24.26
N PRO A 152 12.78 15.61 -23.63
CA PRO A 152 13.87 14.86 -23.05
C PRO A 152 14.91 14.47 -24.11
N PRO A 153 16.21 14.47 -23.79
CA PRO A 153 17.25 14.03 -24.71
C PRO A 153 16.93 12.63 -25.25
N LYS A 154 16.89 12.48 -26.58
CA LYS A 154 16.52 11.22 -27.26
C LYS A 154 15.15 10.64 -26.86
N GLY A 155 14.25 11.46 -26.29
CA GLY A 155 12.96 10.97 -25.78
C GLY A 155 13.09 10.13 -24.51
N GLN A 156 14.20 10.22 -23.77
CA GLN A 156 14.48 9.39 -22.59
C GLN A 156 14.42 10.19 -21.29
N VAL A 157 13.71 9.66 -20.29
CA VAL A 157 13.62 10.21 -18.94
C VAL A 157 14.23 9.21 -17.98
N PHE A 158 15.34 9.58 -17.34
CA PHE A 158 15.98 8.72 -16.34
C PHE A 158 15.29 8.88 -14.99
N LEU A 159 14.94 7.76 -14.38
CA LEU A 159 14.36 7.68 -13.04
C LEU A 159 15.34 6.96 -12.12
N ASP A 160 15.45 7.43 -10.88
CA ASP A 160 16.27 6.79 -9.84
C ASP A 160 15.60 5.54 -9.25
N GLU A 161 14.42 5.19 -9.76
CA GLU A 161 13.55 4.16 -9.19
C GLU A 161 13.87 2.78 -9.76
N PRO A 162 13.70 1.70 -8.96
CA PRO A 162 13.87 0.34 -9.45
C PRO A 162 12.91 0.03 -10.59
N ALA A 163 13.37 -0.74 -11.57
CA ALA A 163 12.57 -1.16 -12.71
C ALA A 163 11.29 -1.90 -12.27
N ASP A 164 11.36 -2.77 -11.26
CA ASP A 164 10.20 -3.50 -10.72
C ASP A 164 9.11 -2.58 -10.16
N ASP A 165 9.51 -1.52 -9.46
CA ASP A 165 8.59 -0.54 -8.88
C ASP A 165 7.89 0.27 -9.98
N VAL A 166 8.66 0.72 -10.97
CA VAL A 166 8.14 1.46 -12.12
C VAL A 166 7.24 0.56 -12.98
N HIS A 167 7.61 -0.69 -13.17
CA HIS A 167 6.78 -1.68 -13.86
C HIS A 167 5.43 -1.85 -13.16
N ALA A 168 5.42 -2.09 -11.85
CA ALA A 168 4.18 -2.22 -11.07
C ALA A 168 3.30 -0.97 -11.16
N PHE A 169 3.91 0.22 -11.08
CA PHE A 169 3.23 1.49 -11.25
C PHE A 169 2.60 1.65 -12.63
N LEU A 170 3.33 1.36 -13.70
CA LEU A 170 2.81 1.46 -15.06
C LEU A 170 1.70 0.44 -15.31
N ARG A 171 1.81 -0.79 -14.79
CA ARG A 171 0.74 -1.79 -14.85
C ARG A 171 -0.50 -1.31 -14.11
N PHE A 172 -0.36 -0.72 -12.93
CA PHE A 172 -1.49 -0.14 -12.19
C PHE A 172 -2.22 0.95 -12.98
N LEU A 173 -1.50 1.76 -13.77
CA LEU A 173 -2.11 2.82 -14.59
C LEU A 173 -2.79 2.32 -15.87
N THR A 174 -2.38 1.17 -16.40
CA THR A 174 -2.74 0.73 -17.76
C THR A 174 -3.53 -0.57 -17.81
N THR A 175 -3.45 -1.41 -16.79
CA THR A 175 -4.12 -2.71 -16.74
C THR A 175 -5.54 -2.53 -16.22
N GLU A 176 -6.48 -3.27 -16.81
CA GLU A 176 -7.86 -3.33 -16.32
C GLU A 176 -7.88 -3.90 -14.88
N PRO A 177 -8.72 -3.35 -13.96
CA PRO A 177 -8.69 -3.74 -12.55
C PRO A 177 -8.89 -5.24 -12.26
N ASP A 178 -9.62 -5.95 -13.12
CA ASP A 178 -9.90 -7.39 -13.04
C ASP A 178 -8.71 -8.27 -13.42
N LYS A 179 -7.79 -7.74 -14.26
CA LYS A 179 -6.56 -8.42 -14.68
C LYS A 179 -5.35 -8.00 -13.83
N LEU A 180 -5.55 -7.08 -12.90
CA LEU A 180 -4.47 -6.53 -12.08
C LEU A 180 -4.13 -7.49 -10.93
N THR A 181 -2.94 -8.06 -10.99
CA THR A 181 -2.37 -8.91 -9.93
C THR A 181 -1.15 -8.21 -9.33
N LEU A 182 -1.26 -7.75 -8.09
CA LEU A 182 -0.19 -7.05 -7.38
C LEU A 182 0.17 -7.78 -6.09
N SER A 183 1.46 -7.84 -5.79
CA SER A 183 1.95 -8.21 -4.47
C SER A 183 1.85 -7.02 -3.50
N LEU A 184 1.95 -7.29 -2.20
CA LEU A 184 1.95 -6.22 -1.21
C LEU A 184 3.11 -5.22 -1.44
N LEU A 185 4.30 -5.72 -1.77
CA LEU A 185 5.46 -4.86 -2.06
C LEU A 185 5.22 -3.97 -3.28
N GLN A 186 4.56 -4.49 -4.31
CA GLN A 186 4.15 -3.70 -5.46
C GLN A 186 3.12 -2.62 -5.08
N CYS A 187 2.12 -2.94 -4.26
CA CYS A 187 1.17 -1.94 -3.75
C CYS A 187 1.87 -0.81 -2.96
N ILE A 188 2.86 -1.15 -2.13
CA ILE A 188 3.68 -0.20 -1.38
C ILE A 188 4.47 0.69 -2.35
N ALA A 189 5.14 0.09 -3.34
CA ALA A 189 5.90 0.81 -4.36
C ALA A 189 5.00 1.76 -5.17
N ILE A 190 3.82 1.30 -5.59
CA ILE A 190 2.85 2.13 -6.31
C ILE A 190 2.46 3.34 -5.46
N ASN A 191 2.11 3.16 -4.18
CA ASN A 191 1.76 4.29 -3.31
C ASN A 191 2.91 5.29 -3.14
N ARG A 192 4.14 4.80 -2.99
CA ARG A 192 5.35 5.63 -2.94
C ARG A 192 5.51 6.46 -4.21
N LEU A 193 5.40 5.82 -5.38
CA LEU A 193 5.53 6.48 -6.68
C LEU A 193 4.37 7.45 -6.96
N LEU A 194 3.15 7.14 -6.56
CA LEU A 194 2.02 8.07 -6.62
C LEU A 194 2.30 9.35 -5.82
N LYS A 195 2.90 9.24 -4.64
CA LYS A 195 3.31 10.42 -3.85
C LYS A 195 4.46 11.17 -4.52
N GLN A 196 5.50 10.44 -4.92
CA GLN A 196 6.72 11.00 -5.49
C GLN A 196 6.47 11.75 -6.81
N PHE A 197 5.65 11.20 -7.69
CA PHE A 197 5.32 11.80 -8.98
C PHE A 197 4.18 12.81 -8.91
N SER A 198 3.73 13.17 -7.69
CA SER A 198 2.60 14.07 -7.47
C SER A 198 1.38 13.63 -8.28
N ALA A 199 1.04 12.35 -8.16
CA ALA A 199 -0.09 11.77 -8.86
C ALA A 199 -1.41 12.33 -8.35
N LYS A 200 -2.41 12.39 -9.24
CA LYS A 200 -3.74 12.89 -8.90
C LYS A 200 -4.37 12.03 -7.80
N LEU A 201 -5.03 12.70 -6.85
CA LEU A 201 -5.60 12.05 -5.66
C LEU A 201 -6.59 10.93 -5.99
N TYR A 202 -7.31 11.01 -7.13
CA TYR A 202 -8.27 9.97 -7.52
C TYR A 202 -7.61 8.60 -7.74
N LEU A 203 -6.31 8.53 -8.02
CA LEU A 203 -5.60 7.24 -8.17
C LEU A 203 -5.37 6.51 -6.85
N ARG A 204 -5.44 7.22 -5.71
CA ARG A 204 -5.33 6.58 -4.40
C ARG A 204 -6.56 5.74 -4.07
N THR A 205 -7.73 6.13 -4.57
CA THR A 205 -8.99 5.42 -4.30
C THR A 205 -9.01 4.01 -4.92
N PRO A 206 -8.68 3.80 -6.21
CA PRO A 206 -8.53 2.46 -6.78
C PRO A 206 -7.48 1.61 -6.07
N LEU A 207 -6.34 2.19 -5.68
CA LEU A 207 -5.31 1.44 -4.94
C LEU A 207 -5.82 0.98 -3.57
N ALA A 208 -6.48 1.87 -2.83
CA ALA A 208 -7.09 1.52 -1.55
C ALA A 208 -8.20 0.46 -1.70
N GLY A 209 -9.02 0.57 -2.75
CA GLY A 209 -10.03 -0.43 -3.09
C GLY A 209 -9.43 -1.79 -3.45
N TYR A 210 -8.33 -1.82 -4.21
CA TYR A 210 -7.61 -3.04 -4.53
C TYR A 210 -7.08 -3.72 -3.26
N VAL A 211 -6.46 -2.94 -2.37
CA VAL A 211 -5.92 -3.46 -1.10
C VAL A 211 -7.04 -3.96 -0.20
N TYR A 212 -8.16 -3.24 -0.10
CA TYR A 212 -9.34 -3.66 0.65
C TYR A 212 -9.81 -5.06 0.22
N LEU A 213 -9.96 -5.28 -1.10
CA LEU A 213 -10.43 -6.54 -1.66
C LEU A 213 -9.42 -7.69 -1.53
N ASN A 214 -8.12 -7.39 -1.47
CA ASN A 214 -7.05 -8.38 -1.54
C ASN A 214 -6.21 -8.49 -0.27
N ALA A 215 -6.55 -7.80 0.83
CA ALA A 215 -5.70 -7.68 2.02
C ALA A 215 -5.21 -9.04 2.55
N ALA A 216 -6.11 -10.04 2.62
CA ALA A 216 -5.75 -11.39 3.06
C ALA A 216 -4.69 -12.03 2.15
N ASN A 217 -4.88 -11.96 0.83
CA ASN A 217 -3.94 -12.51 -0.16
C ASN A 217 -2.61 -11.76 -0.15
N LEU A 218 -2.64 -10.43 -0.02
CA LEU A 218 -1.46 -9.58 0.03
C LEU A 218 -0.59 -9.91 1.25
N VAL A 219 -1.20 -10.10 2.42
CA VAL A 219 -0.50 -10.47 3.65
C VAL A 219 -0.02 -11.93 3.59
N ALA A 220 -0.84 -12.85 3.09
CA ALA A 220 -0.45 -14.25 2.89
C ALA A 220 0.76 -14.38 1.95
N GLY A 221 0.86 -13.52 0.94
CA GLY A 221 1.99 -13.46 0.00
C GLY A 221 3.33 -13.10 0.65
N LEU A 222 3.34 -12.56 1.88
CA LEU A 222 4.57 -12.34 2.64
C LEU A 222 5.12 -13.60 3.33
N GLY A 223 4.33 -14.69 3.38
CA GLY A 223 4.67 -15.92 4.07
C GLY A 223 4.40 -15.89 5.59
N THR A 224 4.75 -16.98 6.27
CA THR A 224 4.49 -17.17 7.72
C THR A 224 5.47 -16.44 8.62
N GLN A 225 6.65 -16.08 8.09
CA GLN A 225 7.71 -15.35 8.80
C GLN A 225 8.26 -14.23 7.92
N PRO A 226 7.48 -13.18 7.67
CA PRO A 226 7.93 -12.06 6.87
C PRO A 226 9.13 -11.35 7.51
N ALA A 227 10.06 -10.91 6.68
CA ALA A 227 11.18 -10.10 7.14
C ALA A 227 10.67 -8.81 7.82
N LYS A 228 11.34 -8.39 8.90
CA LYS A 228 11.04 -7.15 9.64
C LYS A 228 10.85 -5.95 8.72
N ALA A 229 11.74 -5.77 7.74
CA ALA A 229 11.66 -4.68 6.78
C ALA A 229 10.34 -4.65 5.99
N HIS A 230 9.76 -5.81 5.67
CA HIS A 230 8.46 -5.89 4.98
C HIS A 230 7.32 -5.47 5.91
N LEU A 231 7.37 -5.87 7.18
CA LEU A 231 6.37 -5.47 8.18
C LEU A 231 6.38 -3.96 8.42
N VAL A 232 7.58 -3.38 8.59
CA VAL A 232 7.76 -1.92 8.76
C VAL A 232 7.16 -1.15 7.57
N ARG A 233 7.45 -1.59 6.33
CA ARG A 233 6.90 -0.98 5.12
C ARG A 233 5.39 -1.19 5.00
N MET A 234 4.88 -2.37 5.34
CA MET A 234 3.45 -2.66 5.36
C MET A 234 2.71 -1.75 6.33
N LEU A 235 3.28 -1.49 7.51
CA LEU A 235 2.69 -0.61 8.52
C LEU A 235 2.59 0.83 8.03
N GLY A 236 3.69 1.38 7.49
CA GLY A 236 3.66 2.72 6.90
C GLY A 236 2.65 2.82 5.76
N PHE A 237 2.58 1.80 4.92
CA PHE A 237 1.59 1.73 3.86
C PHE A 237 0.15 1.63 4.38
N ALA A 238 -0.13 0.80 5.38
CA ALA A 238 -1.45 0.66 5.98
C ALA A 238 -1.95 1.98 6.58
N ALA A 239 -1.06 2.75 7.21
CA ALA A 239 -1.36 4.11 7.66
C ALA A 239 -1.61 5.07 6.48
N ASP A 240 -0.76 5.05 5.46
CA ASP A 240 -0.85 5.93 4.29
C ASP A 240 -2.18 5.81 3.54
N ILE A 241 -2.67 4.59 3.34
CA ILE A 241 -3.94 4.33 2.64
C ILE A 241 -5.12 4.14 3.60
N ARG A 242 -4.89 4.30 4.92
CA ARG A 242 -5.88 4.11 5.98
C ARG A 242 -6.64 2.78 5.85
N SER A 243 -5.94 1.69 5.53
CA SER A 243 -6.56 0.37 5.35
C SER A 243 -6.77 -0.31 6.69
N ALA A 244 -8.04 -0.41 7.12
CA ALA A 244 -8.39 -1.13 8.33
C ALA A 244 -8.06 -2.63 8.22
N GLU A 245 -8.12 -3.17 7.01
CA GLU A 245 -7.92 -4.58 6.71
C GLU A 245 -6.44 -4.97 6.91
N LEU A 246 -5.50 -4.17 6.39
CA LEU A 246 -4.08 -4.38 6.63
C LEU A 246 -3.73 -4.25 8.13
N TRP A 247 -4.35 -3.30 8.82
CA TRP A 247 -4.16 -3.14 10.27
C TRP A 247 -4.73 -4.31 11.07
N HIS A 248 -5.91 -4.84 10.73
CA HIS A 248 -6.45 -6.05 11.35
C HIS A 248 -5.49 -7.23 11.17
N TRP A 249 -5.02 -7.44 9.94
CA TRP A 249 -4.08 -8.51 9.64
C TRP A 249 -2.75 -8.35 10.39
N PHE A 250 -2.26 -7.11 10.50
CA PHE A 250 -1.09 -6.82 11.30
C PHE A 250 -1.30 -7.18 12.77
N ILE A 251 -2.36 -6.66 13.41
CA ILE A 251 -2.65 -6.90 14.84
C ILE A 251 -2.84 -8.40 15.11
N PHE A 252 -3.45 -9.13 14.19
CA PHE A 252 -3.62 -10.58 14.31
C PHE A 252 -2.27 -11.32 14.31
N ASN A 253 -1.33 -10.95 13.43
CA ASN A 253 -0.07 -11.68 13.23
C ASN A 253 1.10 -11.20 14.10
N ILE A 254 1.06 -9.95 14.58
CA ILE A 254 2.18 -9.31 15.26
C ILE A 254 2.68 -10.09 16.49
N ARG A 255 1.76 -10.78 17.17
CA ARG A 255 2.04 -11.62 18.35
C ARG A 255 2.98 -12.79 18.04
N PHE A 256 2.92 -13.30 16.82
CA PHE A 256 3.64 -14.52 16.43
C PHE A 256 4.89 -14.21 15.62
N VAL A 257 4.85 -13.14 14.83
CA VAL A 257 5.89 -12.85 13.85
C VAL A 257 6.92 -11.87 14.39
N TRP A 258 6.49 -10.85 15.13
CA TRP A 258 7.37 -9.75 15.53
C TRP A 258 7.11 -9.25 16.95
N PRO A 259 7.06 -10.15 17.96
CA PRO A 259 6.61 -9.78 19.30
C PRO A 259 7.55 -8.80 20.00
N GLN A 260 8.87 -8.99 19.91
CA GLN A 260 9.83 -8.22 20.73
C GLN A 260 9.80 -6.71 20.42
N ASP A 261 9.95 -6.35 19.15
CA ASP A 261 9.97 -4.94 18.73
C ASP A 261 8.58 -4.28 18.85
N ALA A 262 7.52 -5.07 18.80
CA ALA A 262 6.17 -4.56 18.93
C ALA A 262 5.72 -4.39 20.38
N ILE A 263 6.26 -5.17 21.32
CA ILE A 263 6.12 -4.94 22.78
C ILE A 263 6.94 -3.71 23.18
N HIS A 264 8.11 -3.51 22.55
CA HIS A 264 9.04 -2.44 22.87
C HIS A 264 9.33 -1.55 21.64
N PRO A 265 8.36 -0.74 21.16
CA PRO A 265 8.56 0.11 19.98
C PRO A 265 9.70 1.12 20.15
N ASN A 266 10.04 1.47 21.39
CA ASN A 266 11.18 2.32 21.73
C ASN A 266 12.55 1.69 21.41
N HIS A 267 12.61 0.40 21.07
CA HIS A 267 13.82 -0.27 20.60
C HIS A 267 13.95 -0.28 19.07
N LEU A 268 12.94 0.23 18.35
CA LEU A 268 13.05 0.38 16.90
C LEU A 268 14.16 1.37 16.54
N SER A 269 14.86 1.07 15.46
CA SER A 269 15.87 1.99 14.93
C SER A 269 15.21 3.24 14.38
N ASP A 270 15.94 4.36 14.37
CA ASP A 270 15.47 5.61 13.74
C ASP A 270 15.08 5.41 12.26
N GLU A 271 15.76 4.48 11.57
CA GLU A 271 15.45 4.13 10.18
C GLU A 271 14.11 3.38 10.06
N ASP A 272 13.83 2.45 10.98
CA ASP A 272 12.54 1.75 11.03
C ASP A 272 11.40 2.74 11.32
N ILE A 273 11.59 3.63 12.28
CA ILE A 273 10.60 4.66 12.65
C ILE A 273 10.34 5.59 11.46
N ARG A 274 11.39 6.02 10.76
CA ARG A 274 11.27 6.88 9.58
C ARG A 274 10.57 6.16 8.43
N THR A 275 10.88 4.89 8.21
CA THR A 275 10.27 4.08 7.15
C THR A 275 8.79 3.81 7.43
N MET A 276 8.45 3.54 8.69
CA MET A 276 7.07 3.33 9.14
C MET A 276 6.26 4.63 9.13
N GLY A 277 6.89 5.76 9.44
CA GLY A 277 6.22 7.04 9.60
C GLY A 277 5.58 7.22 10.98
N VAL A 278 5.39 8.48 11.37
CA VAL A 278 4.95 8.89 12.71
C VAL A 278 3.58 8.30 13.07
N SER A 279 2.65 8.27 12.12
CA SER A 279 1.30 7.74 12.29
C SER A 279 1.29 6.27 12.68
N ALA A 280 1.95 5.42 11.86
CA ALA A 280 2.02 3.99 12.14
C ALA A 280 2.85 3.70 13.40
N TYR A 281 3.91 4.47 13.66
CA TYR A 281 4.68 4.37 14.92
C TYR A 281 3.83 4.75 16.15
N GLY A 282 2.97 5.76 16.04
CA GLY A 282 2.03 6.17 17.08
C GLY A 282 1.01 5.08 17.39
N VAL A 283 0.42 4.46 16.35
CA VAL A 283 -0.47 3.30 16.51
C VAL A 283 0.26 2.14 17.17
N LEU A 284 1.49 1.83 16.74
CA LEU A 284 2.28 0.74 17.32
C LEU A 284 2.58 0.98 18.81
N THR A 285 2.96 2.22 19.16
CA THR A 285 3.18 2.64 20.56
C THR A 285 1.90 2.52 21.38
N PHE A 286 0.76 2.92 20.81
CA PHE A 286 -0.54 2.73 21.44
C PHE A 286 -0.83 1.25 21.70
N LEU A 287 -0.63 0.38 20.72
CA LEU A 287 -0.84 -1.07 20.85
C LEU A 287 0.08 -1.71 21.89
N ALA A 288 1.35 -1.31 21.95
CA ALA A 288 2.34 -1.84 22.90
C ALA A 288 1.91 -1.66 24.37
N LEU A 289 1.27 -0.53 24.70
CA LEU A 289 0.74 -0.26 26.05
C LEU A 289 -0.34 -1.26 26.51
N GLY A 290 -0.89 -2.06 25.60
CA GLY A 290 -1.96 -3.03 25.84
C GLY A 290 -1.67 -4.39 25.23
N TRP A 291 -0.39 -4.75 25.06
CA TRP A 291 0.06 -5.95 24.34
C TRP A 291 -0.64 -7.25 24.75
N SER A 292 -0.90 -7.42 26.05
CA SER A 292 -1.56 -8.61 26.60
C SER A 292 -3.01 -8.78 26.12
N ARG A 293 -3.63 -7.75 25.53
CA ARG A 293 -5.03 -7.71 25.08
C ARG A 293 -5.23 -7.26 23.64
N LEU A 294 -4.26 -7.52 22.75
CA LEU A 294 -4.41 -7.25 21.31
C LEU A 294 -5.61 -7.97 20.67
N ASP A 295 -6.05 -9.10 21.22
CA ASP A 295 -7.27 -9.81 20.82
C ASP A 295 -8.56 -9.02 21.11
N GLU A 296 -8.49 -8.01 21.98
CA GLU A 296 -9.58 -7.08 22.26
C GLU A 296 -9.46 -5.76 21.46
N CYS A 297 -8.55 -5.70 20.48
CA CYS A 297 -8.38 -4.55 19.60
C CYS A 297 -9.28 -4.64 18.37
N ASN A 298 -9.96 -3.53 18.07
CA ASN A 298 -10.77 -3.36 16.87
C ASN A 298 -10.18 -2.20 16.06
N VAL A 299 -10.16 -2.37 14.75
CA VAL A 299 -9.77 -1.31 13.82
C VAL A 299 -11.00 -0.92 13.03
N GLY A 300 -11.18 0.37 12.79
CA GLY A 300 -12.37 0.81 12.08
C GLY A 300 -12.24 2.19 11.49
N ARG A 301 -13.37 2.62 10.92
CA ARG A 301 -13.59 4.00 10.51
C ARG A 301 -14.81 4.52 11.23
N ASP A 302 -14.71 5.74 11.74
CA ASP A 302 -15.85 6.40 12.35
C ASP A 302 -16.86 6.87 11.26
N PRO A 303 -18.04 7.39 11.64
CA PRO A 303 -19.01 7.89 10.68
C PRO A 303 -18.51 9.04 9.78
N THR A 304 -17.43 9.72 10.17
CA THR A 304 -16.77 10.77 9.38
C THR A 304 -15.69 10.22 8.45
N GLY A 305 -15.43 8.92 8.51
CA GLY A 305 -14.40 8.23 7.72
C GLY A 305 -13.01 8.29 8.34
N LEU A 306 -12.86 8.79 9.57
CA LEU A 306 -11.57 8.81 10.27
C LEU A 306 -11.21 7.41 10.74
N PHE A 307 -9.96 7.03 10.45
CA PHE A 307 -9.39 5.77 10.89
C PHE A 307 -9.17 5.78 12.41
N PHE A 308 -9.53 4.68 13.08
CA PHE A 308 -9.28 4.50 14.50
C PHE A 308 -8.81 3.09 14.82
N VAL A 309 -8.04 2.98 15.90
CA VAL A 309 -7.72 1.73 16.58
C VAL A 309 -8.25 1.83 17.99
N MET A 310 -9.20 0.95 18.34
CA MET A 310 -9.81 0.88 19.65
C MET A 310 -9.32 -0.36 20.38
N ARG A 311 -8.96 -0.21 21.65
CA ARG A 311 -8.69 -1.34 22.55
C ARG A 311 -9.64 -1.32 23.74
N THR A 312 -10.01 -2.49 24.20
CA THR A 312 -10.71 -2.64 25.49
C THR A 312 -9.69 -2.88 26.59
N ALA A 313 -9.73 -2.07 27.65
CA ALA A 313 -8.89 -2.20 28.82
C ALA A 313 -9.75 -2.47 30.06
N ALA A 314 -9.11 -2.87 31.16
CA ALA A 314 -9.81 -3.15 32.43
C ALA A 314 -10.65 -1.96 32.94
N HIS A 315 -10.29 -0.73 32.57
CA HIS A 315 -10.94 0.50 32.99
C HIS A 315 -11.81 1.15 31.89
N GLY A 316 -12.07 0.46 30.78
CA GLY A 316 -12.92 0.95 29.69
C GLY A 316 -12.26 0.87 28.31
N GLN A 317 -12.91 1.48 27.32
CA GLN A 317 -12.41 1.56 25.96
C GLN A 317 -11.43 2.72 25.79
N GLN A 318 -10.32 2.48 25.10
CA GLN A 318 -9.36 3.51 24.71
C GLN A 318 -9.28 3.52 23.18
N ILE A 319 -9.32 4.72 22.60
CA ILE A 319 -9.33 4.90 21.15
C ILE A 319 -8.11 5.74 20.78
N PHE A 320 -7.34 5.22 19.82
CA PHE A 320 -6.37 5.99 19.06
C PHE A 320 -7.03 6.45 17.76
N THR A 321 -7.17 7.76 17.61
CA THR A 321 -7.50 8.40 16.34
C THR A 321 -6.29 9.21 15.91
N ASP A 322 -5.87 9.04 14.66
CA ASP A 322 -4.83 9.90 14.11
C ASP A 322 -5.49 11.11 13.46
N THR A 323 -5.40 12.26 14.12
CA THR A 323 -5.89 13.55 13.58
C THR A 323 -4.86 14.23 12.67
N ASN A 324 -3.63 13.71 12.59
CA ASN A 324 -2.54 14.31 11.82
C ASN A 324 -2.39 13.69 10.41
N LEU A 325 -3.25 12.73 10.04
CA LEU A 325 -3.30 12.09 8.72
C LEU A 325 -4.17 12.81 7.70
#